data_AF-A0A8S9XUQ3-F1
#
_entry.id   AF-A0A8S9XUQ3-F1
#
_cell.length_a   1.000
_cell.length_b   1.000
_cell.length_c   1.000
_cell.angle_alpha   90.00
_cell.angle_beta   90.00
_cell.angle_gamma   90.00
#
_symmetry.space_group_name_H-M   'P 1'
#
loop_
_entity.id
_entity.type
_entity.pdbx_description
1 polymer ?
#
loop_
_entity_poly.entity_id
_entity_poly.type
_entity_poly.pdbx_seq_one_letter_code
_entity_poly.pdbx_strand_id
1 'polypeptide(L)'
;MESMSAPDMTGSYCTERRKNEKARDFVRKKLRDSGNPYINRQNISVPGKTPSNVARVCRCSYSCGNITVEDKFRWFHEYYTMDFNGQSEFLASKCMRLMDVKRKRREMSSRRQCSVAYFLPDAEKEPTATDQTEKLRCSGSREGSPIISLPKSSPCEGAGEGPKSNMLGLSNIIFR
;
A
#
# COMPACT_ATOMS: atom_id res chain seq x y z
N MET A 1 38.49 -16.18 -59.60
CA MET A 1 38.36 -15.42 -58.34
C MET A 1 36.99 -14.79 -58.34
N GLU A 2 35.98 -15.54 -57.91
CA GLU A 2 34.62 -15.00 -57.75
C GLU A 2 34.57 -14.18 -56.48
N SER A 3 34.36 -12.89 -56.64
CA SER A 3 34.15 -11.94 -55.55
C SER A 3 32.79 -12.21 -54.91
N MET A 4 32.80 -12.76 -53.69
CA MET A 4 31.59 -12.85 -52.86
C MET A 4 31.24 -11.45 -52.34
N SER A 5 30.18 -10.87 -52.91
CA SER A 5 29.59 -9.61 -52.43
C SER A 5 28.93 -9.80 -51.08
N ALA A 6 29.24 -8.93 -50.12
CA ALA A 6 28.65 -8.95 -48.78
C ALA A 6 27.13 -8.64 -48.85
N PRO A 7 26.28 -9.33 -48.07
CA PRO A 7 24.85 -9.04 -48.03
C PRO A 7 24.58 -7.68 -47.38
N ASP A 8 23.72 -6.89 -48.04
CA ASP A 8 23.28 -5.58 -47.58
C ASP A 8 22.58 -5.64 -46.21
N MET A 9 23.27 -5.15 -45.19
CA MET A 9 22.81 -5.05 -43.79
C MET A 9 21.97 -3.78 -43.56
N THR A 10 20.90 -3.55 -44.34
CA THR A 10 20.07 -2.34 -44.18
C THR A 10 18.61 -2.67 -43.82
N GLY A 11 18.17 -2.19 -42.65
CA GLY A 11 16.76 -1.97 -42.30
C GLY A 11 16.01 -3.08 -41.52
N SER A 12 16.20 -4.35 -41.84
CA SER A 12 15.32 -5.44 -41.32
C SER A 12 15.53 -5.78 -39.83
N TYR A 13 16.78 -5.97 -39.40
CA TYR A 13 17.13 -6.48 -38.05
C TYR A 13 16.68 -5.58 -36.89
N CYS A 14 16.68 -4.25 -37.09
CA CYS A 14 16.25 -3.28 -36.08
C CYS A 14 14.76 -3.42 -35.73
N THR A 15 13.93 -3.76 -36.72
CA THR A 15 12.48 -3.93 -36.52
C THR A 15 12.17 -5.22 -35.78
N GLU A 16 12.88 -6.30 -36.11
CA GLU A 16 12.71 -7.60 -35.48
C GLU A 16 13.16 -7.61 -34.02
N ARG A 17 14.28 -6.95 -33.70
CA ARG A 17 14.74 -6.76 -32.32
C ARG A 17 13.70 -6.03 -31.46
N ARG A 18 13.07 -4.98 -32.00
CA ARG A 18 12.01 -4.22 -31.31
C ARG A 18 10.74 -5.05 -31.10
N LYS A 19 10.33 -5.87 -32.08
CA LYS A 19 9.21 -6.80 -31.92
C LYS A 19 9.48 -7.82 -30.82
N ASN A 20 10.67 -8.41 -30.82
CA ASN A 20 11.10 -9.37 -29.79
C ASN A 20 11.19 -8.76 -28.39
N GLU A 21 11.53 -7.47 -28.28
CA GLU A 21 11.48 -6.76 -27.01
C GLU A 21 10.04 -6.53 -26.52
N LYS A 22 9.14 -6.10 -27.40
CA LYS A 22 7.71 -5.95 -27.06
C LYS A 22 7.07 -7.26 -26.63
N ALA A 23 7.39 -8.37 -27.30
CA ALA A 23 6.91 -9.69 -26.92
C ALA A 23 7.39 -10.07 -25.51
N ARG A 24 8.67 -9.83 -25.20
CA ARG A 24 9.22 -10.04 -23.85
C ARG A 24 8.58 -9.14 -22.80
N ASP A 25 8.32 -7.87 -23.13
CA ASP A 25 7.58 -6.95 -22.25
C ASP A 25 6.16 -7.45 -21.96
N PHE A 26 5.45 -7.94 -22.98
CA PHE A 26 4.10 -8.49 -22.83
C PHE A 26 4.09 -9.73 -21.93
N VAL A 27 5.01 -10.68 -22.14
CA VAL A 27 5.16 -11.86 -21.29
C VAL A 27 5.46 -11.46 -19.84
N ARG A 28 6.40 -10.53 -19.63
CA ARG A 28 6.73 -10.02 -18.29
C ARG A 28 5.55 -9.35 -17.60
N LYS A 29 4.76 -8.56 -18.35
CA LYS A 29 3.53 -7.96 -17.84
C LYS A 29 2.52 -9.03 -17.43
N LYS A 30 2.24 -9.99 -18.31
CA LYS A 30 1.29 -11.08 -18.03
C LYS A 30 1.66 -11.87 -16.77
N LEU A 31 2.94 -12.25 -16.62
CA LEU A 31 3.42 -12.96 -15.43
C LEU A 31 3.31 -12.11 -14.16
N ARG A 32 3.60 -10.79 -14.26
CA ARG A 32 3.45 -9.87 -13.13
C ARG A 32 2.01 -9.73 -12.69
N ASP A 33 1.10 -9.54 -13.65
CA ASP A 33 -0.33 -9.33 -13.38
C ASP A 33 -0.97 -10.59 -12.77
N SER A 34 -0.53 -11.79 -13.18
CA SER A 34 -0.97 -13.06 -12.59
C SER A 34 -0.23 -13.44 -11.29
N GLY A 35 0.68 -12.59 -10.81
CA GLY A 35 1.47 -12.86 -9.60
C GLY A 35 2.50 -13.99 -9.74
N ASN A 36 2.84 -14.42 -10.95
CA ASN A 36 3.81 -15.48 -11.21
C ASN A 36 5.26 -14.97 -11.14
N PRO A 37 6.24 -15.85 -10.86
CA PRO A 37 7.65 -15.48 -10.93
C PRO A 37 8.02 -15.05 -12.37
N TYR A 38 8.87 -14.03 -12.48
CA TYR A 38 9.30 -13.51 -13.78
C TYR A 38 10.70 -12.90 -13.70
N ILE A 39 11.37 -12.78 -14.84
CA ILE A 39 12.67 -12.10 -14.94
C ILE A 39 12.42 -10.64 -15.30
N ASN A 40 13.03 -9.68 -14.59
CA ASN A 40 12.88 -8.25 -14.89
C ASN A 40 13.76 -7.81 -16.09
N ARG A 41 13.73 -6.52 -16.46
CA ARG A 41 14.58 -5.99 -17.54
C ARG A 41 16.09 -6.04 -17.25
N GLN A 42 16.46 -6.09 -15.97
CA GLN A 42 17.85 -6.19 -15.50
C GLN A 42 18.31 -7.66 -15.40
N ASN A 43 17.53 -8.61 -15.93
CA ASN A 43 17.76 -10.05 -15.81
C ASN A 43 17.76 -10.59 -14.37
N ILE A 44 17.07 -9.92 -13.44
CA ILE A 44 16.90 -10.36 -12.05
C ILE A 44 15.61 -11.15 -11.93
N SER A 45 15.67 -12.33 -11.30
CA SER A 45 14.48 -13.14 -10.99
C SER A 45 13.65 -12.48 -9.88
N VAL A 46 12.40 -12.17 -10.18
CA VAL A 46 11.40 -11.68 -9.24
C VAL A 46 10.54 -12.87 -8.81
N PRO A 47 10.44 -13.18 -7.50
CA PRO A 47 9.62 -14.28 -7.02
C PRO A 47 8.13 -13.98 -7.23
N GLY A 48 7.34 -15.05 -7.34
CA GLY A 48 5.89 -14.95 -7.39
C GLY A 48 5.31 -14.35 -6.11
N LYS A 49 4.08 -13.83 -6.23
CA LYS A 49 3.29 -13.38 -5.10
C LYS A 49 2.83 -14.60 -4.32
N THR A 50 2.91 -14.52 -3.00
CA THR A 50 2.40 -15.55 -2.09
C THR A 50 1.30 -14.97 -1.23
N PRO A 51 0.28 -15.75 -0.86
CA PRO A 51 -0.72 -15.33 0.10
C PRO A 51 -0.06 -14.92 1.43
N SER A 52 -0.71 -14.01 2.14
CA SER A 52 -0.19 -13.55 3.43
C SER A 52 -0.17 -14.71 4.43
N ASN A 53 0.98 -14.98 5.02
CA ASN A 53 1.08 -15.94 6.12
C ASN A 53 0.51 -15.34 7.42
N VAL A 54 0.18 -16.22 8.37
CA VAL A 54 -0.37 -15.88 9.70
C VAL A 54 0.52 -14.87 10.46
N ALA A 55 1.83 -14.89 10.20
CA ALA A 55 2.80 -14.06 10.90
C ALA A 55 2.71 -12.56 10.57
N ARG A 56 2.11 -12.17 9.43
CA ARG A 56 1.99 -10.76 9.02
C ARG A 56 0.64 -10.20 9.40
N VAL A 57 0.54 -9.73 10.65
CA VAL A 57 -0.61 -8.98 11.14
C VAL A 57 -0.37 -7.48 10.91
N CYS A 58 -1.28 -6.81 10.19
CA CYS A 58 -1.25 -5.36 10.02
C CYS A 58 -1.44 -4.68 11.39
N ARG A 59 -0.58 -3.70 11.71
CA ARG A 59 -0.73 -2.83 12.91
C ARG A 59 -1.48 -1.54 12.62
N CYS A 60 -2.26 -1.52 11.55
CA CYS A 60 -3.04 -0.36 11.16
C CYS A 60 -4.20 -0.14 12.14
N SER A 61 -4.70 1.10 12.21
CA SER A 61 -5.91 1.45 12.96
C SER A 61 -7.18 0.82 12.38
N TYR A 62 -7.08 0.30 11.15
CA TYR A 62 -8.12 -0.48 10.52
C TYR A 62 -8.02 -1.92 11.04
N SER A 63 -9.17 -2.54 11.30
CA SER A 63 -9.33 -3.89 11.89
C SER A 63 -8.82 -5.04 10.99
N CYS A 64 -7.78 -4.82 10.19
CA CYS A 64 -7.15 -5.80 9.31
C CYS A 64 -6.55 -7.00 10.06
N GLY A 65 -6.32 -6.86 11.37
CA GLY A 65 -5.95 -7.98 12.24
C GLY A 65 -7.08 -9.00 12.45
N ASN A 66 -8.34 -8.59 12.28
CA ASN A 66 -9.51 -9.45 12.49
C ASN A 66 -9.83 -10.35 11.29
N ILE A 67 -9.12 -10.17 10.17
CA ILE A 67 -9.34 -10.97 8.97
C ILE A 67 -8.71 -12.35 9.17
N THR A 68 -9.52 -13.37 8.96
CA THR A 68 -9.09 -14.77 9.05
C THR A 68 -8.01 -15.07 8.00
N VAL A 69 -7.23 -16.12 8.24
CA VAL A 69 -6.19 -16.53 7.29
C VAL A 69 -6.88 -17.06 6.04
N GLU A 70 -7.95 -17.82 6.21
CA GLU A 70 -8.77 -18.42 5.19
C GLU A 70 -9.33 -17.36 4.21
N ASP A 71 -9.84 -16.24 4.73
CA ASP A 71 -10.35 -15.15 3.89
C ASP A 71 -9.23 -14.47 3.09
N LYS A 72 -8.05 -14.27 3.70
CA LYS A 72 -6.88 -13.72 2.99
C LYS A 72 -6.45 -14.63 1.85
N PHE A 73 -6.42 -15.94 2.09
CA PHE A 73 -6.11 -16.93 1.06
C PHE A 73 -7.18 -16.94 -0.03
N ARG A 74 -8.46 -16.92 0.33
CA ARG A 74 -9.58 -16.87 -0.63
C ARG A 74 -9.47 -15.67 -1.55
N TRP A 75 -9.37 -14.45 -1.01
CA TRP A 75 -9.26 -13.24 -1.81
C TRP A 75 -7.98 -13.19 -2.64
N PHE A 76 -6.86 -13.71 -2.11
CA PHE A 76 -5.62 -13.82 -2.87
C PHE A 76 -5.82 -14.69 -4.12
N HIS A 77 -6.39 -15.89 -3.95
CA HIS A 77 -6.64 -16.79 -5.07
C HIS A 77 -7.68 -16.24 -6.04
N GLU A 78 -8.80 -15.68 -5.54
CA GLU A 78 -9.81 -15.02 -6.38
C GLU A 78 -9.17 -13.91 -7.22
N TYR A 79 -8.37 -13.03 -6.60
CA TYR A 79 -7.74 -11.91 -7.29
C TYR A 79 -6.75 -12.34 -8.39
N TYR A 80 -5.80 -13.23 -8.07
CA TYR A 80 -4.72 -13.58 -9.01
C TYR A 80 -5.11 -14.62 -10.07
N THR A 81 -6.29 -15.25 -9.95
CA THR A 81 -6.84 -16.09 -11.01
C THR A 81 -7.50 -15.28 -12.13
N MET A 82 -7.93 -14.04 -11.84
CA MET A 82 -8.49 -13.13 -12.83
C MET A 82 -7.42 -12.51 -13.73
N ASP A 83 -7.84 -12.13 -14.94
CA ASP A 83 -7.04 -11.30 -15.84
C ASP A 83 -6.99 -9.84 -15.37
N PHE A 84 -6.17 -9.01 -16.02
CA PHE A 84 -5.99 -7.61 -15.63
C PHE A 84 -7.31 -6.81 -15.63
N ASN A 85 -8.20 -7.10 -16.57
CA ASN A 85 -9.50 -6.43 -16.66
C ASN A 85 -10.42 -6.88 -15.51
N GLY A 86 -10.51 -8.18 -15.25
CA GLY A 86 -11.26 -8.73 -14.12
C GLY A 86 -10.74 -8.25 -12.77
N GLN A 87 -9.42 -8.12 -12.61
CA GLN A 87 -8.81 -7.52 -11.41
C GLN A 87 -9.25 -6.07 -11.22
N SER A 88 -9.24 -5.28 -12.31
CA SER A 88 -9.65 -3.87 -12.27
C SER A 88 -11.13 -3.73 -11.93
N GLU A 89 -11.99 -4.57 -12.52
CA GLU A 89 -13.42 -4.61 -12.24
C GLU A 89 -13.71 -5.06 -10.80
N PHE A 90 -13.02 -6.09 -10.31
CA PHE A 90 -13.13 -6.55 -8.93
C PHE A 90 -12.78 -5.45 -7.92
N LEU A 91 -11.71 -4.70 -8.17
CA LEU A 91 -11.35 -3.58 -7.31
C LEU A 91 -12.42 -2.48 -7.36
N ALA A 92 -12.86 -2.09 -8.55
CA ALA A 92 -13.83 -1.02 -8.73
C ALA A 92 -15.22 -1.35 -8.15
N SER A 93 -15.68 -2.59 -8.32
CA SER A 93 -17.02 -3.02 -7.93
C SER A 93 -17.12 -3.47 -6.48
N LYS A 94 -16.14 -4.24 -5.99
CA LYS A 94 -16.21 -4.86 -4.65
C LYS A 94 -15.35 -4.16 -3.61
N CYS A 95 -14.28 -3.49 -4.02
CA CYS A 95 -13.27 -2.99 -3.08
C CYS A 95 -13.19 -1.47 -3.01
N MET A 96 -13.85 -0.71 -3.87
CA MET A 96 -13.73 0.75 -3.93
C MET A 96 -15.07 1.41 -3.61
N ARG A 97 -15.03 2.47 -2.79
CA ARG A 97 -16.15 3.40 -2.64
C ARG A 97 -15.69 4.83 -2.84
N LEU A 98 -16.47 5.60 -3.60
CA LEU A 98 -16.28 7.03 -3.73
C LEU A 98 -16.69 7.69 -2.42
N MET A 99 -15.79 8.51 -1.90
CA MET A 99 -15.97 9.27 -0.67
C MET A 99 -16.10 10.74 -1.03
N ASP A 100 -17.14 11.36 -0.48
CA ASP A 100 -17.33 12.80 -0.57
C ASP A 100 -16.19 13.56 0.11
N VAL A 101 -15.91 14.75 -0.41
CA VAL A 101 -14.86 15.62 0.12
C VAL A 101 -15.31 16.18 1.47
N LYS A 102 -14.87 15.53 2.57
CA LYS A 102 -15.25 15.86 3.96
C LYS A 102 -14.88 17.29 4.43
N ARG A 103 -13.98 17.99 3.75
CA ARG A 103 -13.56 19.35 4.12
C ARG A 103 -13.69 20.30 2.94
N LYS A 104 -14.33 21.46 3.15
CA LYS A 104 -14.28 22.59 2.21
C LYS A 104 -12.81 22.92 1.94
N ARG A 105 -12.43 22.90 0.67
CA ARG A 105 -11.05 23.22 0.28
C ARG A 105 -10.83 24.72 0.41
N ARG A 106 -9.69 25.09 1.00
CA ARG A 106 -9.25 26.49 1.12
C ARG A 106 -8.85 27.10 -0.22
N GLU A 107 -8.44 26.27 -1.18
CA GLU A 107 -8.01 26.71 -2.52
C GLU A 107 -8.95 26.20 -3.61
N MET A 108 -9.32 27.10 -4.52
CA MET A 108 -10.12 26.80 -5.72
C MET A 108 -9.33 26.07 -6.82
N SER A 109 -8.02 25.84 -6.64
CA SER A 109 -7.10 25.29 -7.66
C SER A 109 -6.95 23.76 -7.65
N SER A 110 -7.50 23.06 -6.64
CA SER A 110 -7.31 21.62 -6.53
C SER A 110 -8.08 20.86 -7.62
N ARG A 111 -7.33 20.26 -8.56
CA ARG A 111 -7.86 19.41 -9.65
C ARG A 111 -8.54 18.11 -9.22
N ARG A 112 -8.30 17.61 -8.00
CA ARG A 112 -8.87 16.32 -7.53
C ARG A 112 -10.39 16.45 -7.35
N GLN A 113 -11.23 15.62 -7.96
CA GLN A 113 -12.69 15.76 -7.82
C GLN A 113 -13.28 14.92 -6.69
N CYS A 114 -12.66 13.80 -6.33
CA CYS A 114 -13.15 12.88 -5.31
C CYS A 114 -11.98 12.24 -4.52
N SER A 115 -12.34 11.55 -3.45
CA SER A 115 -11.46 10.59 -2.77
C SER A 115 -12.04 9.19 -2.94
N VAL A 116 -11.19 8.17 -3.10
CA VAL A 116 -11.60 6.77 -3.11
C VAL A 116 -11.13 6.13 -1.81
N ALA A 117 -12.02 5.43 -1.12
CA ALA A 117 -11.66 4.52 -0.02
C ALA A 117 -11.70 3.07 -0.50
N TYR A 118 -10.78 2.27 0.02
CA TYR A 118 -10.67 0.84 -0.30
C TYR A 118 -11.15 -0.01 0.88
N PHE A 119 -11.89 -1.07 0.56
CA PHE A 119 -12.50 -2.00 1.49
C PHE A 119 -12.22 -3.43 1.05
N LEU A 120 -12.37 -4.37 1.97
CA LEU A 120 -12.30 -5.79 1.66
C LEU A 120 -13.70 -6.31 1.36
N PRO A 121 -13.86 -7.16 0.33
CA PRO A 121 -15.13 -7.82 0.08
C PRO A 121 -15.49 -8.67 1.30
N ASP A 122 -16.77 -8.71 1.67
CA ASP A 122 -17.29 -9.50 2.81
C ASP A 122 -16.88 -9.02 4.23
N ALA A 123 -16.12 -7.92 4.37
CA ALA A 123 -15.94 -7.28 5.68
C ALA A 123 -17.23 -6.58 6.17
N GLU A 124 -18.24 -6.52 5.31
CA GLU A 124 -19.58 -6.05 5.61
C GLU A 124 -20.36 -7.14 6.38
N LYS A 125 -20.04 -7.28 7.68
CA LYS A 125 -21.15 -7.10 8.61
C LYS A 125 -21.56 -5.65 8.43
N GLU A 126 -22.71 -5.45 7.79
CA GLU A 126 -23.41 -4.16 7.69
C GLU A 126 -23.03 -3.27 8.89
N PRO A 127 -22.38 -2.11 8.69
CA PRO A 127 -22.26 -1.14 9.76
C PRO A 127 -23.67 -0.64 10.02
N THR A 128 -24.36 -1.27 10.97
CA THR A 128 -25.62 -0.77 11.52
C THR A 128 -25.44 0.72 11.79
N ALA A 129 -26.33 1.54 11.24
CA ALA A 129 -26.29 2.99 11.16
C ALA A 129 -26.29 3.76 12.50
N THR A 130 -25.77 3.18 13.59
CA THR A 130 -25.82 3.74 14.95
C THR A 130 -24.54 4.43 15.41
N ASP A 131 -23.39 4.29 14.74
CA ASP A 131 -22.11 4.79 15.26
C ASP A 131 -21.70 6.20 14.76
N GLN A 132 -22.68 7.06 14.46
CA GLN A 132 -22.43 8.48 14.12
C GLN A 132 -23.03 9.47 15.13
N THR A 133 -23.57 9.02 16.26
CA THR A 133 -24.29 9.88 17.21
C THR A 133 -23.66 10.02 18.59
N GLU A 134 -22.35 9.83 18.75
CA GLU A 134 -21.70 10.19 20.03
C GLU A 134 -20.34 10.86 19.80
N LYS A 135 -20.38 12.11 19.34
CA LYS A 135 -19.32 13.12 19.54
C LYS A 135 -19.79 14.45 18.96
N LEU A 136 -20.60 15.19 19.73
CA LEU A 136 -20.67 16.66 19.76
C LEU A 136 -21.85 17.09 20.66
N ARG A 137 -21.74 16.80 21.95
CA ARG A 137 -22.48 17.53 22.98
C ARG A 137 -21.49 17.94 24.07
N CYS A 138 -20.77 19.03 23.82
CA CYS A 138 -20.06 19.79 24.84
C CYS A 138 -19.73 21.19 24.28
N SER A 139 -20.76 21.98 24.01
CA SER A 139 -20.65 23.44 23.98
C SER A 139 -21.29 23.98 25.26
N GLY A 140 -20.59 23.76 26.37
CA GLY A 140 -20.87 24.34 27.66
C GLY A 140 -19.94 25.52 27.87
N SER A 141 -20.55 26.70 27.89
CA SER A 141 -20.01 28.04 28.14
C SER A 141 -18.99 28.07 29.28
N ARG A 142 -17.81 28.65 29.03
CA ARG A 142 -16.89 29.09 30.08
C ARG A 142 -16.92 30.62 30.13
N GLU A 143 -17.70 31.15 31.06
CA GLU A 143 -17.49 32.49 31.61
C GLU A 143 -16.79 32.36 32.97
N GLY A 144 -15.82 33.24 33.24
CA GLY A 144 -15.51 33.78 34.56
C GLY A 144 -14.82 32.87 35.61
N SER A 145 -13.51 33.08 35.78
CA SER A 145 -12.67 32.68 36.94
C SER A 145 -13.16 33.29 38.29
N PRO A 146 -12.66 32.90 39.50
CA PRO A 146 -11.26 33.18 39.94
C PRO A 146 -10.58 32.22 40.94
N ILE A 147 -9.23 32.21 40.85
CA ILE A 147 -8.17 32.25 41.89
C ILE A 147 -8.35 31.44 43.19
N ILE A 148 -7.51 30.41 43.40
CA ILE A 148 -6.85 30.12 44.71
C ILE A 148 -5.41 29.64 44.45
N SER A 149 -4.49 30.17 45.26
CA SER A 149 -3.03 30.11 45.18
C SER A 149 -2.41 28.98 46.04
N LEU A 150 -1.38 28.29 45.49
CA LEU A 150 -0.15 27.75 46.14
C LEU A 150 -0.27 26.75 47.33
N PRO A 151 0.75 25.92 47.70
CA PRO A 151 2.19 26.11 47.46
C PRO A 151 2.99 24.92 46.91
N LYS A 152 4.27 25.26 46.64
CA LYS A 152 5.41 24.48 46.16
C LYS A 152 5.87 23.38 47.11
N SER A 153 6.40 22.29 46.56
CA SER A 153 7.65 21.67 47.06
C SER A 153 8.29 20.77 45.99
N SER A 154 9.59 20.97 45.79
CA SER A 154 10.59 20.04 45.24
C SER A 154 11.59 19.74 46.38
N PRO A 155 12.74 19.06 46.20
CA PRO A 155 13.18 18.04 45.24
C PRO A 155 13.71 16.76 45.98
N CYS A 156 14.13 15.70 45.26
CA CYS A 156 15.24 14.86 45.72
C CYS A 156 15.84 14.04 44.57
N GLU A 157 17.17 14.02 44.55
CA GLU A 157 18.09 13.47 43.57
C GLU A 157 18.47 11.99 43.82
N GLY A 158 19.22 11.39 42.89
CA GLY A 158 20.03 10.17 43.10
C GLY A 158 19.85 9.13 41.99
N ALA A 159 20.63 9.16 40.90
CA ALA A 159 22.00 8.62 40.76
C ALA A 159 22.08 7.08 40.80
N GLY A 160 22.51 6.49 39.68
CA GLY A 160 22.81 5.06 39.54
C GLY A 160 23.38 4.75 38.15
N GLU A 161 24.71 4.67 38.07
CA GLU A 161 25.50 4.43 36.87
C GLU A 161 25.69 2.92 36.53
N GLY A 162 25.72 2.62 35.23
CA GLY A 162 26.53 1.53 34.61
C GLY A 162 25.85 0.18 34.30
N PRO A 163 26.44 -0.69 33.44
CA PRO A 163 27.53 -0.49 32.48
C PRO A 163 27.12 -0.73 31.00
N LYS A 164 28.01 -0.27 30.12
CA LYS A 164 28.00 -0.41 28.66
C LYS A 164 28.21 -1.87 28.25
N SER A 165 27.36 -2.39 27.36
CA SER A 165 27.71 -3.52 26.49
C SER A 165 27.58 -3.12 25.03
N ASN A 166 28.74 -3.13 24.36
CA ASN A 166 28.87 -3.02 22.93
C ASN A 166 28.33 -4.31 22.28
N MET A 167 27.41 -4.20 21.32
CA MET A 167 27.37 -5.11 20.19
C MET A 167 27.00 -4.33 18.93
N LEU A 168 27.89 -4.44 17.96
CA LEU A 168 27.90 -3.79 16.67
C LEU A 168 26.82 -4.38 15.74
N GLY A 169 26.32 -3.56 14.82
CA GLY A 169 25.96 -4.03 13.48
C GLY A 169 24.48 -4.08 13.11
N LEU A 170 23.78 -2.94 13.12
CA LEU A 170 22.57 -2.76 12.31
C LEU A 170 22.83 -1.67 11.26
N SER A 171 23.13 -2.12 10.04
CA SER A 171 23.12 -1.27 8.86
C SER A 171 21.68 -0.87 8.54
N ASN A 172 21.42 0.42 8.69
CA ASN A 172 20.24 1.14 8.25
C ASN A 172 19.95 0.89 6.76
N ILE A 173 18.72 0.48 6.44
CA ILE A 173 18.14 0.70 5.11
C ILE A 173 16.85 1.47 5.31
N ILE A 174 16.95 2.78 5.10
CA ILE A 174 15.85 3.73 4.97
C ILE A 174 15.41 3.67 3.49
N PHE A 175 14.15 3.34 3.22
CA PHE A 175 13.53 3.65 1.92
C PHE A 175 12.56 4.82 2.11
N ARG A 176 12.95 5.95 1.52
CA ARG A 176 12.07 7.07 1.17
C ARG A 176 11.18 6.70 -0.02
#